data_AF-A0A139MB94-F1
#
_entry.id   AF-A0A139MB94-F1
#
_cell.length_a   1.000
_cell.length_b   1.000
_cell.length_c   1.000
_cell.angle_alpha   90.00
_cell.angle_beta   90.00
_cell.angle_gamma   90.00
#
_symmetry.space_group_name_H-M   'P 1'
#
loop_
_entity.id
_entity.type
_entity.pdbx_description
1 polymer ?
#
loop_
_entity_poly.entity_id
_entity_poly.type
_entity_poly.pdbx_seq_one_letter_code
_entity_poly.pdbx_strand_id
1 'polypeptide(L)'
;MKSKKKMMMFLVLSLLQILIAVFIVVKREDFIYLLPAKEPQVLRDLAYDKDKRLGYTIHIKEEGKLVPYLVLTKNYINQGNVLLLRKYLLDPPMSFRDGWEEAYYGHSIPDAFMHKDFIKRLSKDVQKNIPLTELGIKPSAKKCRNGAYRKNKAETFLAFGR
;
A
#
# COMPACT_ATOMS: atom_id res chain seq x y z
N MET A 1 22.05 31.01 -52.13
CA MET A 1 20.81 31.27 -51.35
C MET A 1 20.09 29.98 -50.87
N LYS A 2 20.17 28.86 -51.61
CA LYS A 2 19.44 27.60 -51.31
C LYS A 2 19.92 26.85 -50.04
N SER A 3 21.22 26.86 -49.70
CA SER A 3 21.72 26.15 -48.50
C SER A 3 21.47 26.88 -47.18
N LYS A 4 21.51 28.23 -47.17
CA LYS A 4 21.18 29.04 -45.97
C LYS A 4 19.73 28.83 -45.50
N LYS A 5 18.77 28.72 -46.44
CA LYS A 5 17.37 28.38 -46.12
C LYS A 5 17.23 26.98 -45.52
N LYS A 6 17.95 25.98 -46.04
CA LYS A 6 17.97 24.62 -45.47
C LYS A 6 18.56 24.61 -44.06
N MET A 7 19.68 25.29 -43.85
CA MET A 7 20.33 25.41 -42.53
C MET A 7 19.41 26.09 -41.50
N MET A 8 18.71 27.16 -41.89
CA MET A 8 17.75 27.84 -41.03
C MET A 8 16.53 26.97 -40.71
N MET A 9 16.08 26.16 -41.67
CA MET A 9 15.01 25.18 -41.46
C MET A 9 15.41 24.08 -40.46
N PHE A 10 16.65 23.58 -40.52
CA PHE A 10 17.18 22.63 -39.53
C PHE A 10 17.28 23.26 -38.12
N LEU A 11 17.68 24.53 -38.03
CA LEU A 11 17.77 25.27 -36.77
C LEU A 11 16.39 25.42 -36.12
N VAL A 12 15.37 25.78 -36.90
CA VAL A 12 13.98 25.88 -36.42
C VAL A 12 13.44 24.51 -35.99
N LEU A 13 13.72 23.45 -36.75
CA LEU A 13 13.29 22.10 -36.40
C LEU A 13 13.94 21.61 -35.09
N SER A 14 15.23 21.91 -34.90
CA SER A 14 15.98 21.63 -33.68
C SER A 14 15.38 22.34 -32.46
N LEU A 15 15.11 23.65 -32.58
CA LEU A 15 14.45 24.44 -31.54
C LEU A 15 13.05 23.89 -31.19
N LEU A 16 12.29 23.45 -32.20
CA LEU A 16 10.98 22.86 -32.01
C LEU A 16 11.06 21.53 -31.25
N GLN A 17 12.03 20.67 -31.57
CA GLN A 17 12.24 19.41 -30.85
C GLN A 17 12.61 19.64 -29.38
N ILE A 18 13.43 20.65 -29.09
CA ILE A 18 13.78 21.03 -27.72
C ILE A 18 12.54 21.52 -26.96
N LEU A 19 11.71 22.37 -27.58
CA LEU A 19 10.46 22.84 -26.98
C LEU A 19 9.49 21.68 -26.68
N ILE A 20 9.37 20.72 -27.59
CA ILE A 20 8.55 19.52 -27.38
C ILE A 20 9.11 18.67 -26.23
N ALA A 21 10.43 18.47 -26.16
CA ALA A 21 11.06 17.71 -25.08
C ALA A 21 10.84 18.38 -23.70
N VAL A 22 11.00 19.71 -23.63
CA VAL A 22 10.71 20.49 -22.41
C VAL A 22 9.24 20.38 -22.04
N PHE A 23 8.34 20.46 -23.01
CA PHE A 23 6.90 20.30 -22.76
C PHE A 23 6.57 18.91 -22.19
N ILE A 24 7.15 17.83 -22.74
CA ILE A 24 6.97 16.46 -22.22
C ILE A 24 7.51 16.33 -20.79
N VAL A 25 8.65 16.96 -20.47
CA VAL A 25 9.23 16.92 -19.11
C VAL A 25 8.37 17.70 -18.12
N VAL A 26 7.87 18.88 -18.48
CA VAL A 26 7.02 19.71 -17.62
C VAL A 26 5.64 19.07 -17.42
N LYS A 27 5.09 18.46 -18.46
CA LYS A 27 3.76 17.82 -18.45
C LYS A 27 3.82 16.31 -18.25
N ARG A 28 4.92 15.79 -17.71
CA ARG A 28 5.18 14.35 -17.60
C ARG A 28 4.04 13.58 -16.94
N GLU A 29 3.44 14.14 -15.89
CA GLU A 29 2.32 13.52 -15.17
C GLU A 29 1.05 13.43 -16.05
N ASP A 30 0.72 14.48 -16.80
CA ASP A 30 -0.39 14.51 -17.75
C ASP A 30 -0.16 13.56 -18.94
N PHE A 31 1.10 13.40 -19.38
CA PHE A 31 1.47 12.48 -20.46
C PHE A 31 1.35 10.99 -20.09
N ILE A 32 1.47 10.63 -18.81
CA ILE A 32 1.27 9.24 -18.36
C ILE A 32 -0.15 8.77 -18.68
N TYR A 33 -1.14 9.69 -18.72
CA TYR A 33 -2.54 9.37 -19.06
C TYR A 33 -2.77 9.09 -20.56
N LEU A 34 -1.86 9.48 -21.45
CA LEU A 34 -1.95 9.18 -22.89
C LEU A 34 -1.60 7.73 -23.23
N LEU A 35 -0.85 7.05 -22.35
CA LEU A 35 -0.53 5.63 -22.50
C LEU A 35 -1.54 4.78 -21.71
N PRO A 36 -2.04 3.67 -22.29
CA PRO A 36 -2.91 2.76 -21.57
C PRO A 36 -2.19 2.23 -20.32
N ALA A 37 -2.91 2.18 -19.20
CA ALA A 37 -2.36 1.61 -17.98
C ALA A 37 -2.10 0.11 -18.21
N LYS A 38 -0.93 -0.36 -17.81
CA LYS A 38 -0.59 -1.78 -17.94
C LYS A 38 -1.49 -2.59 -17.01
N GLU A 39 -2.07 -3.67 -17.52
CA GLU A 39 -2.88 -4.56 -16.69
C GLU A 39 -2.07 -5.08 -15.48
N PRO A 40 -2.63 -5.02 -14.26
CA PRO A 40 -1.95 -5.45 -13.05
C PRO A 40 -1.80 -6.97 -13.05
N GLN A 41 -0.58 -7.46 -12.85
CA GLN A 41 -0.29 -8.89 -12.84
C GLN A 41 -0.16 -9.44 -11.42
N VAL A 42 0.33 -8.61 -10.51
CA VAL A 42 0.52 -8.95 -9.11
C VAL A 42 -0.19 -7.94 -8.22
N LEU A 43 -0.50 -8.34 -6.97
CA LEU A 43 -1.17 -7.48 -6.01
C LEU A 43 -0.45 -6.13 -5.79
N ARG A 44 0.88 -6.14 -5.89
CA ARG A 44 1.73 -4.94 -5.77
C ARG A 44 1.50 -3.89 -6.85
N ASP A 45 0.97 -4.27 -8.01
CA ASP A 45 0.70 -3.34 -9.11
C ASP A 45 -0.55 -2.48 -8.83
N LEU A 46 -1.46 -3.00 -7.99
CA LEU A 46 -2.69 -2.34 -7.55
C LEU A 46 -2.49 -1.40 -6.36
N ALA A 47 -1.27 -1.27 -5.84
CA ALA A 47 -1.03 -0.43 -4.68
C ALA A 47 -1.34 1.05 -4.99
N TYR A 48 -1.94 1.75 -4.03
CA TYR A 48 -2.28 3.17 -4.16
C TYR A 48 -1.07 4.06 -4.48
N ASP A 49 0.13 3.62 -4.07
CA ASP A 49 1.42 4.26 -4.35
C ASP A 49 2.00 3.96 -5.76
N LYS A 50 1.23 3.33 -6.65
CA LYS A 50 1.58 3.03 -8.05
C LYS A 50 0.79 3.89 -9.03
N ASP A 51 -0.11 3.28 -9.79
CA ASP A 51 -0.92 3.93 -10.81
C ASP A 51 -2.36 3.92 -10.33
N LYS A 52 -2.85 5.09 -9.93
CA LYS A 52 -4.21 5.26 -9.38
C LYS A 52 -5.31 4.84 -10.36
N ARG A 53 -5.00 4.79 -11.68
CA ARG A 53 -5.96 4.41 -12.73
C ARG A 53 -6.35 2.94 -12.69
N LEU A 54 -5.48 2.08 -12.16
CA LEU A 54 -5.72 0.63 -12.08
C LEU A 54 -6.77 0.27 -11.03
N GLY A 55 -7.21 1.26 -10.23
CA GLY A 55 -7.90 1.00 -8.99
C GLY A 55 -6.96 0.39 -7.96
N TYR A 56 -7.34 0.51 -6.70
CA TYR A 56 -6.57 0.01 -5.56
C TYR A 56 -7.45 -0.80 -4.62
N THR A 57 -8.55 -1.37 -5.12
CA THR A 57 -9.46 -2.20 -4.34
C THR A 57 -9.42 -3.63 -4.84
N ILE A 58 -9.21 -4.58 -3.93
CA ILE A 58 -9.35 -6.01 -4.18
C ILE A 58 -10.48 -6.57 -3.32
N HIS A 59 -10.95 -7.78 -3.65
CA HIS A 59 -11.94 -8.48 -2.84
C HIS A 59 -11.33 -9.74 -2.23
N ILE A 60 -11.42 -9.85 -0.91
CA ILE A 60 -10.95 -11.02 -0.16
C ILE A 60 -12.17 -11.77 0.36
N LYS A 61 -12.13 -13.10 0.31
CA LYS A 61 -13.18 -13.96 0.84
C LYS A 61 -13.06 -14.05 2.37
N GLU A 62 -14.01 -13.45 3.07
CA GLU A 62 -14.24 -13.56 4.53
C GLU A 62 -15.53 -14.36 4.76
N GLU A 63 -15.46 -15.52 5.43
CA GLU A 63 -16.65 -16.35 5.78
C GLU A 63 -17.60 -16.61 4.60
N GLY A 64 -17.03 -16.83 3.41
CA GLY A 64 -17.82 -17.09 2.20
C GLY A 64 -18.19 -15.83 1.40
N LYS A 65 -18.06 -14.64 1.96
CA LYS A 65 -18.43 -13.36 1.33
C LYS A 65 -17.20 -12.63 0.78
N LEU A 66 -17.34 -11.99 -0.37
CA LEU A 66 -16.31 -11.13 -0.93
C LEU A 66 -16.38 -9.76 -0.27
N VAL A 67 -15.32 -9.39 0.46
CA VAL A 67 -15.22 -8.13 1.18
C VAL A 67 -14.14 -7.26 0.53
N PRO A 68 -14.40 -5.96 0.31
CA PRO A 68 -13.44 -5.08 -0.33
C PRO A 68 -12.32 -4.62 0.62
N TYR A 69 -11.10 -4.64 0.10
CA TYR A 69 -9.87 -4.18 0.73
C TYR A 69 -9.14 -3.19 -0.17
N LEU A 70 -8.62 -2.13 0.42
CA LEU A 70 -7.75 -1.15 -0.21
C LEU A 70 -6.29 -1.62 -0.15
N VAL A 71 -5.60 -1.57 -1.27
CA VAL A 71 -4.18 -1.85 -1.40
C VAL A 71 -3.41 -0.55 -1.18
N LEU A 72 -2.82 -0.38 0.00
CA LEU A 72 -2.25 0.92 0.41
C LEU A 72 -0.83 1.14 -0.11
N THR A 73 0.05 0.16 0.09
CA THR A 73 1.44 0.26 -0.34
C THR A 73 1.98 -1.10 -0.76
N LYS A 74 2.88 -1.08 -1.74
CA LYS A 74 3.62 -2.26 -2.23
C LYS A 74 4.83 -2.67 -1.38
N ASN A 75 5.17 -1.88 -0.36
CA ASN A 75 6.40 -2.03 0.40
C ASN A 75 6.22 -1.63 1.87
N TYR A 76 5.35 -2.36 2.58
CA TYR A 76 5.14 -2.17 4.00
C TYR A 76 6.44 -2.42 4.77
N ILE A 77 6.87 -1.42 5.56
CA ILE A 77 8.07 -1.47 6.42
C ILE A 77 9.35 -1.85 5.65
N ASN A 78 9.42 -1.51 4.36
CA ASN A 78 10.58 -1.85 3.53
C ASN A 78 10.86 -3.36 3.39
N GLN A 79 9.88 -4.22 3.68
CA GLN A 79 10.02 -5.68 3.61
C GLN A 79 9.47 -6.27 2.30
N GLY A 80 8.98 -5.43 1.38
CA GLY A 80 8.39 -5.85 0.10
C GLY A 80 6.96 -6.40 0.21
N ASN A 81 6.38 -6.42 1.42
CA ASN A 81 5.01 -6.88 1.66
C ASN A 81 3.98 -5.83 1.24
N VAL A 82 2.82 -6.28 0.80
CA VAL A 82 1.69 -5.38 0.47
C VAL A 82 0.85 -5.12 1.71
N LEU A 83 0.56 -3.85 1.99
CA LEU A 83 -0.35 -3.46 3.07
C LEU A 83 -1.80 -3.37 2.58
N LEU A 84 -2.70 -4.16 3.18
CA LEU A 84 -4.12 -4.07 2.90
C LEU A 84 -4.91 -3.45 4.06
N LEU A 85 -5.92 -2.65 3.71
CA LEU A 85 -6.89 -2.07 4.64
C LEU A 85 -8.30 -2.49 4.24
N ARG A 86 -9.02 -3.14 5.15
CA ARG A 86 -10.44 -3.47 4.92
C ARG A 86 -11.23 -2.18 4.75
N LYS A 87 -12.06 -2.08 3.70
CA LYS A 87 -12.75 -0.82 3.34
C LYS A 87 -13.85 -0.43 4.34
N TYR A 88 -14.52 -1.43 4.92
CA TYR A 88 -15.62 -1.22 5.86
C TYR A 88 -15.25 -1.70 7.26
N LEU A 89 -15.88 -1.12 8.27
CA LEU A 89 -15.69 -1.50 9.66
C LEU A 89 -16.20 -2.93 9.93
N LEU A 90 -15.61 -3.55 10.95
CA LEU A 90 -16.11 -4.80 11.50
C LEU A 90 -17.29 -4.50 12.43
N ASP A 91 -18.28 -5.39 12.37
CA ASP A 91 -19.48 -5.37 13.19
C ASP A 91 -19.47 -6.66 14.03
N PRO A 92 -19.72 -6.60 15.36
CA PRO A 92 -20.01 -5.42 16.19
C PRO A 92 -18.80 -4.52 16.48
N PRO A 93 -19.02 -3.25 16.85
CA PRO A 93 -17.95 -2.41 17.39
C PRO A 93 -17.37 -3.06 18.64
N MET A 94 -16.04 -3.00 18.77
CA MET A 94 -15.28 -3.67 19.82
C MET A 94 -14.68 -2.65 20.76
N SER A 95 -14.83 -2.86 22.07
CA SER A 95 -14.11 -2.09 23.08
C SER A 95 -12.61 -2.35 22.98
N PHE A 96 -11.79 -1.37 23.33
CA PHE A 96 -10.33 -1.53 23.30
C PHE A 96 -9.84 -2.46 24.42
N ARG A 97 -10.37 -2.29 25.63
CA ARG A 97 -10.14 -3.09 26.84
C ARG A 97 -11.36 -2.99 27.75
N ASP A 98 -11.38 -3.82 28.78
CA ASP A 98 -12.29 -3.67 29.91
C ASP A 98 -11.72 -2.60 30.87
N GLY A 99 -12.47 -1.51 31.11
CA GLY A 99 -12.08 -0.45 32.06
C GLY A 99 -11.20 0.69 31.51
N TRP A 100 -10.60 1.47 32.42
CA TRP A 100 -9.86 2.72 32.15
C TRP A 100 -8.39 2.59 32.58
N GLU A 101 -7.52 2.09 31.69
CA GLU A 101 -6.06 2.08 31.89
C GLU A 101 -5.33 2.67 30.67
N GLU A 102 -4.09 3.15 30.88
CA GLU A 102 -3.26 3.74 29.81
C GLU A 102 -3.10 2.80 28.61
N ALA A 103 -3.39 3.31 27.42
CA ALA A 103 -3.65 2.48 26.24
C ALA A 103 -2.38 2.13 25.46
N TYR A 104 -1.95 0.87 25.57
CA TYR A 104 -1.06 0.22 24.61
C TYR A 104 -1.83 -0.84 23.83
N TYR A 105 -1.73 -0.82 22.50
CA TYR A 105 -2.52 -1.67 21.60
C TYR A 105 -2.21 -3.17 21.75
N GLY A 106 -0.98 -3.52 22.10
CA GLY A 106 -0.62 -4.92 22.32
C GLY A 106 -1.41 -5.53 23.48
N HIS A 107 -1.96 -6.72 23.26
CA HIS A 107 -2.84 -7.43 24.20
C HIS A 107 -4.18 -6.71 24.46
N SER A 108 -4.62 -5.83 23.56
CA SER A 108 -5.98 -5.28 23.58
C SER A 108 -7.00 -6.32 23.09
N ILE A 109 -8.30 -6.07 23.34
CA ILE A 109 -9.38 -6.94 22.84
C ILE A 109 -9.33 -7.02 21.29
N PRO A 110 -9.14 -5.90 20.55
CA PRO A 110 -8.95 -5.95 19.09
C PRO A 110 -7.72 -6.75 18.66
N ASP A 111 -6.58 -6.61 19.35
CA ASP A 111 -5.37 -7.38 19.04
C ASP A 111 -5.60 -8.89 19.17
N ALA A 112 -6.24 -9.32 20.27
CA ALA A 112 -6.60 -10.71 20.48
C ALA A 112 -7.60 -11.24 19.44
N PHE A 113 -8.61 -10.44 19.11
CA PHE A 113 -9.62 -10.78 18.09
C PHE A 113 -8.99 -10.95 16.71
N MET A 114 -8.12 -10.01 16.30
CA MET A 114 -7.44 -10.08 15.01
C MET A 114 -6.63 -11.36 14.87
N HIS A 115 -5.94 -11.76 15.96
CA HIS A 115 -5.11 -12.96 15.98
C HIS A 115 -5.87 -14.27 16.03
N LYS A 116 -6.87 -14.36 16.91
CA LYS A 116 -7.52 -15.64 17.21
C LYS A 116 -8.70 -15.92 16.31
N ASP A 117 -9.45 -14.89 15.92
CA ASP A 117 -10.77 -15.06 15.33
C ASP A 117 -10.81 -14.52 13.90
N PHE A 118 -10.35 -13.29 13.69
CA PHE A 118 -10.43 -12.65 12.37
C PHE A 118 -9.67 -13.41 11.29
N ILE A 119 -8.44 -13.86 11.55
CA ILE A 119 -7.65 -14.60 10.56
C ILE A 119 -8.34 -15.88 10.11
N LYS A 120 -9.10 -16.53 11.00
CA LYS A 120 -9.82 -17.76 10.67
C LYS A 120 -10.96 -17.52 9.69
N ARG A 121 -11.46 -16.27 9.59
CA ARG A 121 -12.50 -15.87 8.62
C ARG A 121 -11.98 -15.86 7.19
N LEU A 122 -10.68 -15.68 7.00
CA LEU A 122 -10.04 -15.65 5.68
C LEU A 122 -9.94 -17.06 5.09
N SER A 123 -9.86 -17.18 3.76
CA SER A 123 -9.59 -18.48 3.13
C SER A 123 -8.19 -19.01 3.52
N LYS A 124 -8.00 -20.33 3.46
CA LYS A 124 -6.70 -20.95 3.79
C LYS A 124 -5.56 -20.46 2.91
N ASP A 125 -5.83 -20.17 1.64
CA ASP A 125 -4.82 -19.65 0.73
C ASP A 125 -4.41 -18.23 1.09
N VAL A 126 -5.37 -17.38 1.46
CA VAL A 126 -5.11 -16.04 1.96
C VAL A 126 -4.30 -16.13 3.26
N GLN A 127 -4.70 -16.98 4.21
CA GLN A 127 -3.97 -17.16 5.48
C GLN A 127 -2.49 -17.54 5.27
N LYS A 128 -2.19 -18.42 4.31
CA LYS A 128 -0.81 -18.88 4.00
C LYS A 128 0.09 -17.77 3.46
N ASN A 129 -0.50 -16.77 2.81
CA ASN A 129 0.25 -15.67 2.20
C ASN A 129 0.42 -14.46 3.13
N ILE A 130 0.01 -14.56 4.40
CA ILE A 130 0.25 -13.53 5.42
C ILE A 130 1.66 -13.73 6.02
N PRO A 131 2.66 -12.90 5.68
CA PRO A 131 3.98 -12.95 6.28
C PRO A 131 3.97 -12.65 7.77
N LEU A 132 4.89 -13.31 8.48
CA LEU A 132 5.28 -12.90 9.83
C LEU A 132 6.04 -11.56 9.71
N THR A 133 5.44 -10.48 10.22
CA THR A 133 6.05 -9.14 10.21
C THR A 133 6.51 -8.80 11.62
N GLU A 134 7.80 -8.49 11.79
CA GLU A 134 8.35 -7.99 13.06
C GLU A 134 8.28 -6.46 13.11
N LEU A 135 7.62 -5.92 14.13
CA LEU A 135 7.59 -4.49 14.42
C LEU A 135 8.63 -4.15 15.48
N GLY A 136 9.66 -3.41 15.10
CA GLY A 136 10.61 -2.82 16.05
C GLY A 136 9.96 -1.66 16.81
N ILE A 137 9.25 -1.97 17.89
CA ILE A 137 8.69 -0.94 18.77
C ILE A 137 9.81 -0.45 19.68
N LYS A 138 10.33 0.75 19.43
CA LYS A 138 11.14 1.48 20.42
C LYS A 138 10.18 2.19 21.36
N PRO A 139 10.15 1.85 22.66
CA PRO A 139 9.37 2.63 23.60
C PRO A 139 9.90 4.06 23.63
N SER A 140 9.00 5.06 23.71
CA SER A 140 9.44 6.42 24.01
C SER A 140 10.10 6.41 25.38
N ALA A 141 11.32 6.95 25.48
CA ALA A 141 12.21 6.81 26.64
C ALA A 141 11.64 7.33 27.99
N LYS A 142 10.43 7.90 28.02
CA LYS A 142 9.80 8.43 29.23
C LYS A 142 9.07 7.40 30.09
N LYS A 143 8.83 6.16 29.65
CA LYS A 143 7.99 5.21 30.43
C LYS A 143 8.43 3.72 30.45
N CYS A 144 9.69 3.39 30.21
CA CYS A 144 10.14 2.00 30.39
C CYS A 144 10.88 1.79 31.70
N ARG A 145 10.12 1.54 32.77
CA ARG A 145 10.54 0.53 33.74
C ARG A 145 10.14 -0.83 33.17
N ASN A 146 11.15 -1.60 32.76
CA ASN A 146 11.13 -3.03 32.47
C ASN A 146 10.04 -3.52 31.50
N GLY A 147 10.28 -3.43 30.19
CA GLY A 147 9.42 -4.03 29.17
C GLY A 147 10.23 -4.88 28.19
N ALA A 148 10.07 -6.20 28.27
CA ALA A 148 10.70 -7.18 27.38
C ALA A 148 10.29 -6.97 25.92
N TYR A 149 11.26 -7.05 25.00
CA TYR A 149 11.03 -7.12 23.57
C TYR A 149 10.17 -8.34 23.23
N ARG A 150 9.00 -8.14 22.60
CA ARG A 150 8.12 -9.23 22.17
C ARG A 150 7.88 -9.20 20.67
N LYS A 151 8.10 -10.35 20.05
CA LYS A 151 7.72 -10.68 18.67
C LYS A 151 6.20 -10.75 18.60
N ASN A 152 5.57 -9.73 18.04
CA ASN A 152 4.15 -9.77 17.73
C ASN A 152 3.99 -9.96 16.22
N LYS A 153 3.24 -11.00 15.83
CA LYS A 153 2.76 -11.16 14.46
C LYS A 153 1.76 -10.02 14.23
N ALA A 154 2.18 -8.99 13.50
CA ALA A 154 1.32 -7.85 13.22
C ALA A 154 0.17 -8.28 12.30
N GLU A 155 -0.95 -8.65 12.89
CA GLU A 155 -2.16 -9.09 12.17
C GLU A 155 -3.22 -7.99 12.12
N THR A 156 -2.93 -6.84 12.73
CA THR A 156 -3.73 -5.63 12.70
C THR A 156 -3.83 -5.02 11.30
N PHE A 157 -2.87 -5.34 10.44
CA PHE A 157 -2.93 -5.09 9.02
C PHE A 157 -2.57 -6.37 8.31
N LEU A 158 -3.40 -6.79 7.34
CA LEU A 158 -3.04 -7.94 6.53
C LEU A 158 -1.93 -7.51 5.57
N ALA A 159 -0.69 -7.74 5.99
CA ALA A 159 0.43 -7.79 5.08
C ALA A 159 0.30 -9.07 4.24
N PHE A 160 0.51 -8.99 2.92
CA PHE A 160 0.59 -10.16 2.04
C PHE A 160 1.96 -10.25 1.37
N GLY A 161 2.51 -11.45 1.33
CA GLY A 161 3.76 -11.79 0.64
C GLY A 161 3.49 -12.32 -0.76
N ARG A 162 4.24 -11.78 -1.73
CA ARG A 162 4.20 -11.98 -3.20
C ARG A 162 2.83 -11.96 -3.86
#